data_AF-A0A1Q6UG06-F1
#
_entry.id   AF-A0A1Q6UG06-F1
#
_cell.length_a   1.000
_cell.length_b   1.000
_cell.length_c   1.000
_cell.angle_alpha   90.00
_cell.angle_beta   90.00
_cell.angle_gamma   90.00
#
_symmetry.space_group_name_H-M   'P 1'
#
loop_
_entity.id
_entity.type
_entity.pdbx_description
1 polymer ?
#
loop_
_entity_poly.entity_id
_entity_poly.type
_entity_poly.pdbx_seq_one_letter_code
_entity_poly.pdbx_strand_id
1 'polypeptide(L)'
;MCTHELTTFLDPGCEQKFGNKRDAVVCAGQMAADFIEWVKKQNFYHNTVITVPGDHVVRGKNSIYPQRSKRQIFFTIINPQKGSEPQKHRRTMLDIAPTLSKPPVSGTMDCAGTKPVEATPCFGRKIRSGS
;
A
#
# COMPACT_ATOMS: atom_id res chain seq x y z
N MET A 1 13.46 2.19 14.51
CA MET A 1 13.50 2.16 13.03
C MET A 1 13.09 3.47 12.35
N CYS A 2 13.76 3.93 11.28
CA CYS A 2 13.33 5.10 10.46
C CYS A 2 13.64 4.93 8.96
N THR A 3 12.66 5.17 8.08
CA THR A 3 12.77 5.09 6.60
C THR A 3 12.97 6.44 5.90
N HIS A 4 13.20 7.52 6.66
CA HIS A 4 13.28 8.89 6.13
C HIS A 4 14.50 9.09 5.22
N GLU A 5 14.33 9.85 4.13
CA GLU A 5 15.30 9.91 3.02
C GLU A 5 16.68 10.45 3.42
N LEU A 6 16.76 11.38 4.38
CA LEU A 6 18.02 11.97 4.83
C LEU A 6 18.71 11.16 5.93
N THR A 7 17.95 10.36 6.69
CA THR A 7 18.41 9.69 7.90
C THR A 7 17.70 8.34 8.05
N THR A 8 18.22 7.34 7.34
CA THR A 8 17.77 5.97 7.52
C THR A 8 18.45 5.38 8.75
N PHE A 9 17.65 4.94 9.73
CA PHE A 9 18.14 4.28 10.93
C PHE A 9 17.58 2.86 10.94
N LEU A 10 18.46 1.86 10.85
CA LEU A 10 18.10 0.45 10.98
C LEU A 10 17.99 0.10 12.46
N ASP A 11 16.88 -0.52 12.84
CA ASP A 11 16.69 -1.01 14.20
C ASP A 11 17.67 -2.15 14.53
N PRO A 12 18.26 -2.22 15.74
CA PRO A 12 19.17 -3.31 16.10
C PRO A 12 18.55 -4.71 15.98
N GLY A 13 17.23 -4.82 16.11
CA GLY A 13 16.51 -6.09 15.96
C GLY A 13 16.30 -6.55 14.51
N CYS A 14 16.72 -5.75 13.52
CA CYS A 14 16.47 -6.01 12.11
C CYS A 14 17.70 -6.54 11.36
N GLU A 15 17.47 -7.54 10.50
CA GLU A 15 18.52 -8.10 9.65
C GLU A 15 19.04 -7.06 8.64
N GLN A 16 20.37 -6.95 8.55
CA GLN A 16 21.03 -6.15 7.54
C GLN A 16 21.45 -7.04 6.37
N LYS A 17 20.71 -6.98 5.26
CA LYS A 17 20.89 -7.85 4.09
C LYS A 17 21.50 -7.13 2.88
N PHE A 18 21.14 -5.86 2.68
CA PHE A 18 21.50 -5.09 1.48
C PHE A 18 22.56 -4.03 1.74
N GLY A 19 22.86 -3.71 3.00
CA GLY A 19 23.81 -2.67 3.40
C GLY A 19 23.36 -1.25 3.05
N ASN A 20 22.08 -1.04 2.80
CA ASN A 20 21.52 0.25 2.39
C ASN A 20 20.07 0.40 2.83
N LYS A 21 19.41 1.49 2.43
CA LYS A 21 18.03 1.80 2.85
C LYS A 21 16.97 0.73 2.53
N ARG A 22 17.26 -0.27 1.69
CA ARG A 22 16.38 -1.42 1.49
C ARG A 22 16.20 -2.23 2.77
N ASP A 23 17.25 -2.36 3.58
CA ASP A 23 17.15 -2.99 4.91
C ASP A 23 16.13 -2.24 5.76
N ALA A 24 16.15 -0.90 5.62
CA ALA A 24 15.20 -0.07 6.32
C ALA A 24 13.74 -0.34 5.88
N VAL A 25 13.51 -0.42 4.57
CA VAL A 25 12.18 -0.70 4.03
C VAL A 25 11.68 -2.11 4.40
N VAL A 26 12.56 -3.12 4.35
CA VAL A 26 12.21 -4.52 4.68
C VAL A 26 11.84 -4.67 6.15
N CYS A 27 12.65 -4.10 7.04
CA CYS A 27 12.38 -4.13 8.48
C CYS A 27 11.08 -3.38 8.83
N ALA A 28 10.79 -2.24 8.20
CA ALA A 28 9.50 -1.57 8.35
C ALA A 28 8.32 -2.44 7.89
N GLY A 29 8.50 -3.16 6.77
CA GLY A 29 7.52 -4.13 6.28
C GLY A 29 7.29 -5.29 7.25
N GLN A 30 8.34 -5.82 7.87
CA GLN A 30 8.24 -6.90 8.86
C GLN A 30 7.48 -6.44 10.11
N MET A 31 7.82 -5.28 10.67
CA MET A 31 7.11 -4.74 11.84
C MET A 31 5.62 -4.48 11.54
N ALA A 32 5.30 -3.99 10.33
CA ALA A 32 3.91 -3.82 9.91
C ALA A 32 3.17 -5.17 9.81
N ALA A 33 3.83 -6.20 9.28
CA ALA A 33 3.29 -7.56 9.23
C ALA A 33 3.06 -8.13 10.64
N ASP A 34 4.03 -7.98 11.54
CA ASP A 34 3.93 -8.44 12.92
C ASP A 34 2.79 -7.73 13.68
N PHE A 35 2.63 -6.42 13.45
CA PHE A 35 1.51 -5.67 13.99
C PHE A 35 0.17 -6.18 13.46
N ILE A 36 0.06 -6.46 12.15
CA ILE A 36 -1.16 -7.04 11.56
C ILE A 36 -1.45 -8.44 12.14
N GLU A 37 -0.43 -9.27 12.35
CA GLU A 37 -0.58 -10.59 12.98
C GLU A 37 -0.99 -10.48 14.45
N TRP A 38 -0.53 -9.45 15.16
CA TRP A 38 -1.03 -9.13 16.49
C TRP A 38 -2.50 -8.66 16.44
N VAL A 39 -2.86 -7.77 15.51
CA VAL A 39 -4.23 -7.28 15.32
C VAL A 39 -5.20 -8.43 15.00
N LYS A 40 -4.78 -9.41 14.20
CA LYS A 40 -5.53 -10.64 13.88
C LYS A 40 -5.97 -11.46 15.11
N LYS A 41 -5.23 -11.38 16.21
CA LYS A 41 -5.52 -12.11 17.46
C LYS A 41 -6.52 -11.37 18.35
N GLN A 42 -6.86 -10.13 18.04
CA GLN A 42 -7.74 -9.31 18.86
C GLN A 42 -9.21 -9.56 18.50
N ASN A 43 -10.09 -9.45 19.49
CA ASN A 43 -11.54 -9.64 19.33
C ASN A 43 -12.17 -8.69 18.29
N PHE A 44 -11.57 -7.52 18.07
CA PHE A 44 -12.05 -6.52 17.13
C PHE A 44 -11.61 -6.76 15.67
N TYR A 45 -10.75 -7.74 15.39
CA TYR A 45 -10.20 -7.97 14.05
C TYR A 45 -11.28 -8.08 12.96
N HIS A 46 -12.31 -8.88 13.23
CA HIS A 46 -13.40 -9.14 12.28
C HIS A 46 -14.26 -7.91 11.95
N ASN A 47 -14.23 -6.88 12.81
CA ASN A 47 -14.96 -5.63 12.62
C ASN A 47 -14.03 -4.43 12.35
N THR A 48 -12.81 -4.70 11.89
CA THR A 48 -11.80 -3.68 11.62
C THR A 48 -11.36 -3.74 10.16
N VAL A 49 -11.43 -2.59 9.48
CA VAL A 49 -10.79 -2.38 8.17
C VAL A 49 -9.41 -1.82 8.42
N ILE A 50 -8.37 -2.46 7.89
CA ILE A 50 -6.98 -2.01 8.04
C ILE A 50 -6.50 -1.46 6.71
N THR A 51 -5.89 -0.27 6.72
CA THR A 51 -5.24 0.30 5.55
C THR A 51 -3.75 0.49 5.79
N VAL A 52 -2.95 0.19 4.78
CA VAL A 52 -1.48 0.36 4.84
C VAL A 52 -1.05 1.22 3.64
N PRO A 53 -1.17 2.57 3.75
CA PRO A 53 -0.67 3.48 2.73
C PRO A 53 0.82 3.77 2.93
N GLY A 54 1.56 3.81 1.83
CA GLY A 54 2.81 4.56 1.76
C GLY A 54 2.51 6.05 1.62
N ASP A 55 3.30 6.88 2.30
CA ASP A 55 3.16 8.35 2.29
C ASP A 55 3.61 8.95 0.97
N HIS A 56 4.81 8.63 0.50
CA HIS A 56 5.33 9.12 -0.76
C HIS A 56 6.40 8.18 -1.32
N VAL A 57 6.62 8.30 -2.62
CA VAL A 57 7.73 7.61 -3.26
C VAL A 57 9.03 8.31 -2.88
N VAL A 58 10.08 7.53 -2.73
CA VAL A 58 11.40 8.07 -2.43
C VAL A 58 11.87 9.01 -3.55
N ARG A 59 12.27 10.23 -3.19
CA ARG A 59 12.69 11.29 -4.11
C ARG A 59 14.14 11.70 -3.80
N GLY A 60 15.06 11.50 -4.75
CA GLY A 60 16.46 11.91 -4.60
C GLY A 60 17.45 11.01 -5.32
N LYS A 61 18.73 11.40 -5.30
CA LYS A 61 19.86 10.64 -5.88
C LYS A 61 20.05 9.28 -5.21
N ASN A 62 19.63 9.14 -3.95
CA ASN A 62 19.75 7.92 -3.17
C ASN A 62 18.62 6.92 -3.43
N SER A 63 17.69 7.20 -4.36
CA SER A 63 16.56 6.31 -4.69
C SER A 63 17.01 4.88 -4.99
N ILE A 64 16.47 3.91 -4.25
CA ILE A 64 16.64 2.47 -4.52
C ILE A 64 15.89 2.00 -5.78
N TYR A 65 15.04 2.88 -6.33
CA TYR A 65 14.21 2.63 -7.50
C TYR A 65 14.81 3.28 -8.76
N PRO A 66 14.71 2.63 -9.93
CA PRO A 66 15.22 3.17 -11.19
C PRO A 66 14.53 4.49 -11.56
N GLN A 67 15.33 5.46 -12.03
CA GLN A 67 14.92 6.86 -12.24
C GLN A 67 13.72 7.07 -13.18
N ARG A 68 13.40 6.11 -14.04
CA ARG A 68 12.39 6.21 -15.11
C ARG A 68 11.11 5.40 -14.87
N SER A 69 10.91 4.83 -13.69
CA SER A 69 9.73 3.99 -13.42
C SER A 69 8.47 4.83 -13.15
N LYS A 70 7.30 4.34 -13.57
CA LYS A 70 5.98 4.78 -13.08
C LYS A 70 5.90 4.46 -11.59
N ARG A 71 6.46 5.32 -10.75
CA ARG A 71 6.50 5.15 -9.29
C ARG A 71 5.12 5.39 -8.70
N GLN A 72 4.64 4.44 -7.92
CA GLN A 72 3.40 4.52 -7.17
C GLN A 72 3.71 4.21 -5.71
N ILE A 73 2.96 4.84 -4.80
CA ILE A 73 2.97 4.43 -3.40
C ILE A 73 2.36 3.03 -3.28
N PHE A 74 2.81 2.28 -2.28
CA PHE A 74 2.13 1.06 -1.89
C PHE A 74 0.81 1.42 -1.19
N PHE A 75 -0.25 0.67 -1.49
CA PHE A 75 -1.53 0.81 -0.81
C PHE A 75 -2.23 -0.54 -0.79
N THR A 76 -2.68 -0.96 0.38
CA THR A 76 -3.52 -2.15 0.52
C THR A 76 -4.59 -1.94 1.59
N ILE A 77 -5.70 -2.66 1.42
CA ILE A 77 -6.81 -2.72 2.37
C ILE A 77 -6.98 -4.17 2.78
N ILE A 78 -7.02 -4.43 4.08
CA ILE A 78 -7.30 -5.75 4.68
C ILE A 78 -8.67 -5.67 5.36
N ASN A 79 -9.43 -6.75 5.24
CA ASN A 79 -10.84 -6.83 5.66
C ASN A 79 -11.69 -5.68 5.08
N PRO A 80 -11.73 -5.50 3.74
CA PRO A 80 -12.53 -4.45 3.15
C PRO A 80 -14.03 -4.66 3.45
N GLN A 81 -14.82 -3.58 3.37
CA GLN A 81 -16.25 -3.68 3.61
C GLN A 81 -16.90 -4.69 2.64
N LYS A 82 -17.89 -5.45 3.13
CA LYS A 82 -18.62 -6.44 2.33
C LYS A 82 -19.17 -5.79 1.04
N GLY A 83 -18.89 -6.40 -0.11
CA GLY A 83 -19.25 -5.87 -1.44
C GLY A 83 -18.23 -4.92 -2.05
N SER A 84 -17.08 -4.67 -1.39
CA SER A 84 -15.95 -3.97 -1.99
C SER A 84 -15.16 -4.92 -2.88
N GLU A 85 -15.00 -4.56 -4.14
CA GLU A 85 -14.19 -5.32 -5.10
C GLU A 85 -12.88 -4.60 -5.43
N PRO A 86 -11.79 -5.32 -5.72
CA PRO A 86 -10.55 -4.70 -6.21
C PRO A 86 -10.82 -3.94 -7.52
N GLN A 87 -10.55 -2.63 -7.50
CA GLN A 87 -10.73 -1.77 -8.67
C GLN A 87 -9.39 -1.47 -9.34
N LYS A 88 -9.36 -1.54 -10.68
CA LYS A 88 -8.18 -1.25 -11.50
C LYS A 88 -8.20 0.20 -11.98
N HIS A 89 -8.08 1.15 -11.07
CA HIS A 89 -7.98 2.56 -11.41
C HIS A 89 -6.88 3.25 -10.63
N ARG A 90 -6.43 4.39 -11.16
CA ARG A 90 -5.42 5.22 -10.49
C ARG A 90 -6.06 5.87 -9.27
N ARG A 91 -5.50 5.56 -8.10
CA ARG A 91 -5.85 6.18 -6.82
C ARG A 91 -4.74 7.14 -6.39
N THR A 92 -5.14 8.17 -5.65
CA THR A 92 -4.28 9.11 -4.95
C THR A 92 -4.49 8.96 -3.45
N MET A 93 -3.62 9.51 -2.62
CA MET A 93 -3.82 9.50 -1.16
C MET A 93 -5.13 10.19 -0.75
N LEU A 94 -5.61 11.16 -1.54
CA LEU A 94 -6.86 11.86 -1.29
C LEU A 94 -8.09 10.95 -1.41
N ASP A 95 -7.96 9.82 -2.11
CA ASP A 95 -9.04 8.85 -2.27
C ASP A 95 -9.18 7.91 -1.07
N ILE A 96 -8.22 7.88 -0.13
CA ILE A 96 -8.25 6.93 1.00
C ILE A 96 -9.43 7.23 1.92
N ALA A 97 -9.54 8.47 2.39
CA ALA A 97 -10.62 8.87 3.30
C ALA A 97 -12.03 8.58 2.72
N PRO A 98 -12.39 9.04 1.50
CA PRO A 98 -13.71 8.77 0.94
C PRO A 98 -13.94 7.29 0.61
N THR A 99 -12.89 6.50 0.40
CA THR A 99 -13.02 5.05 0.19
C THR A 99 -13.37 4.30 1.49
N LEU A 100 -12.96 4.82 2.65
CA LEU A 100 -13.19 4.17 3.95
C LEU A 100 -14.51 4.58 4.60
N SER A 101 -14.97 5.80 4.37
CA SER A 101 -16.30 6.21 4.77
C SER A 101 -17.34 5.38 4.02
N LYS A 102 -18.27 4.74 4.74
CA LYS A 102 -19.50 4.22 4.14
C LYS A 102 -20.20 5.39 3.44
N PRO A 103 -20.67 5.27 2.18
CA PRO A 103 -21.68 6.20 1.72
C PRO A 103 -22.88 6.08 2.66
N PRO A 104 -23.43 7.19 3.18
CA PRO A 104 -24.74 7.13 3.81
C PRO A 104 -25.71 6.56 2.79
N VAL A 105 -26.53 5.61 3.24
CA VAL A 105 -27.69 5.12 2.49
C VAL A 105 -28.42 6.36 1.96
N SER A 106 -28.48 6.52 0.63
CA SER A 106 -29.14 7.64 -0.08
C SER A 106 -28.39 8.97 -0.29
N GLY A 107 -27.06 9.05 -0.17
CA GLY A 107 -26.33 10.30 -0.48
C GLY A 107 -25.15 10.10 -1.42
N THR A 108 -25.20 10.70 -2.61
CA THR A 108 -24.04 10.82 -3.51
C THR A 108 -22.89 11.51 -2.78
N MET A 109 -21.75 10.83 -2.67
CA MET A 109 -20.54 11.40 -2.09
C MET A 109 -19.80 12.16 -3.19
N ASP A 110 -19.94 13.48 -3.21
CA ASP A 110 -19.28 14.36 -4.17
C ASP A 110 -17.80 14.48 -3.75
N CYS A 111 -16.96 13.59 -4.28
CA CYS A 111 -15.52 13.64 -4.09
C CYS A 111 -14.90 14.30 -5.31
N ALA A 112 -14.27 15.45 -5.13
CA ALA A 112 -13.41 16.09 -6.12
C ALA A 112 -12.15 15.23 -6.37
N GLY A 113 -12.34 14.12 -7.10
CA GLY A 113 -11.32 13.18 -7.54
C GLY A 113 -11.48 12.96 -9.04
N THR A 114 -10.37 13.09 -9.76
CA THR A 114 -10.28 13.44 -11.19
C THR A 114 -11.03 12.49 -12.14
N LYS A 115 -11.69 13.07 -13.16
CA LYS A 115 -12.35 12.36 -14.27
C LYS A 115 -11.41 11.37 -15.01
N PRO A 116 -11.96 10.32 -15.65
CA PRO A 116 -11.18 9.19 -16.14
C PRO A 116 -10.33 9.56 -17.37
N VAL A 117 -9.07 9.12 -17.37
CA VAL A 117 -8.32 8.91 -18.61
C VAL A 117 -7.86 7.46 -18.63
N GLU A 118 -8.30 6.79 -19.69
CA GLU A 118 -8.12 5.39 -20.07
C GLU A 118 -6.65 4.95 -20.06
N ALA A 119 -6.36 3.79 -19.44
CA ALA A 119 -5.21 2.94 -19.78
C ALA A 119 -5.37 1.51 -19.20
N THR A 120 -5.38 0.54 -20.11
CA THR A 120 -5.52 -0.93 -20.01
C THR A 120 -4.27 -1.62 -19.38
N PRO A 121 -4.22 -2.97 -19.17
CA PRO A 121 -3.75 -3.58 -17.92
C PRO A 121 -2.41 -4.35 -18.03
N CYS A 122 -1.75 -4.60 -16.90
CA CYS A 122 -0.61 -5.52 -16.78
C CYS A 122 -0.78 -6.30 -15.47
N PHE A 123 -0.75 -7.63 -15.33
CA PHE A 123 -0.52 -8.77 -16.20
C PHE A 123 -1.12 -9.99 -15.48
N GLY A 124 -1.76 -10.91 -16.21
CA GLY A 124 -2.05 -12.27 -15.75
C GLY A 124 -1.54 -13.23 -16.81
N ARG A 125 -0.38 -13.86 -16.59
CA ARG A 125 0.18 -14.85 -17.51
C ARG A 125 -0.37 -16.22 -17.10
N LYS A 126 -1.35 -16.73 -17.85
CA LYS A 126 -1.89 -18.09 -17.72
C LYS A 126 -0.87 -19.04 -18.36
N ILE A 127 -0.20 -19.88 -17.57
CA ILE A 127 0.61 -20.98 -18.08
C ILE A 127 -0.38 -22.03 -18.62
N ARG A 128 -0.32 -22.32 -19.93
CA ARG A 128 -0.99 -23.48 -20.53
C ARG A 128 -0.01 -24.66 -20.42
N SER A 129 -0.42 -25.71 -19.70
CA SER A 129 0.14 -27.05 -19.83
C SER A 129 -0.32 -27.63 -21.17
N GLY A 130 0.64 -28.05 -22.00
CA GLY A 130 0.38 -28.73 -23.26
C GLY A 130 -0.05 -30.18 -23.07
N SER A 131 -0.84 -30.66 -24.02
CA SER A 131 -0.94 -32.05 -24.45
C SER A 131 -0.46 -32.11 -25.89
#